data_AF-A0A7W9G3I2-F1
#
_entry.id   AF-A0A7W9G3I2-F1
#
_cell.length_a   1.000
_cell.length_b   1.000
_cell.length_c   1.000
_cell.angle_alpha   90.00
_cell.angle_beta   90.00
_cell.angle_gamma   90.00
#
_symmetry.space_group_name_H-M   'P 1'
#
loop_
_entity.id
_entity.type
_entity.pdbx_description
1 polymer ?
#
loop_
_entity_poly.entity_id
_entity_poly.type
_entity_poly.pdbx_seq_one_letter_code
_entity_poly.pdbx_strand_id
1 'polypeptide(L)'
;MTPTRTSTATPTRTLPGTPTQTPPGTPTPTPTPTATPTPTKTPTTAPPPSGGWPGPGNTGVPDGTELVRKTGSIVIKEDGKVIDGWDVTGDITVEADNVTIRNTRVRGQTDYWGILQREGFSGLKVEDSEIFGNGKQRTQFGILNQGKLITIRRVDIHTISNGILTDQGLIEDSYVHDPKYYSGDHTDMIMSTGTAAAGTELIIRRNTVINTLDQTGAIALFQDFGVTRNVTVQGNLLAGGGWSLYAGAGRKGLSSNIKVIDNVFSRKVWPKGGYAGPVSYWDSNGPGNVWKGNTWESGGASVLAAD
;
A
#
# COMPACT_ATOMS: atom_id res chain seq x y z
N MET A 1 105.38 34.10 33.71
CA MET A 1 104.89 32.97 32.90
C MET A 1 104.86 31.75 33.78
N THR A 2 103.67 31.34 34.26
CA THR A 2 103.52 30.04 34.94
C THR A 2 102.05 29.62 34.85
N PRO A 3 101.75 28.34 34.54
CA PRO A 3 100.43 27.92 34.04
C PRO A 3 99.46 27.52 35.17
N THR A 4 98.20 27.86 34.98
CA THR A 4 97.08 27.46 35.84
C THR A 4 96.75 25.98 35.60
N ARG A 5 96.82 25.18 36.67
CA ARG A 5 96.50 23.74 36.66
C ARG A 5 94.99 23.52 36.76
N THR A 6 94.49 22.68 35.85
CA THR A 6 93.14 22.10 35.83
C THR A 6 92.95 21.17 37.02
N SER A 7 91.84 21.29 37.75
CA SER A 7 91.41 20.30 38.75
C SER A 7 90.18 19.55 38.23
N THR A 8 90.30 18.23 38.22
CA THR A 8 89.29 17.28 37.78
C THR A 8 88.38 16.95 38.95
N ALA A 9 87.08 17.23 38.82
CA ALA A 9 86.08 16.89 39.83
C ALA A 9 85.65 15.41 39.71
N THR A 10 85.59 14.75 40.87
CA THR A 10 85.23 13.34 41.09
C THR A 10 83.74 13.09 40.78
N PRO A 11 83.36 11.98 40.13
CA PRO A 11 81.96 11.65 39.89
C PRO A 11 81.25 11.23 41.18
N THR A 12 80.10 11.86 41.44
CA THR A 12 79.22 11.53 42.57
C THR A 12 78.34 10.32 42.22
N ARG A 13 78.42 9.28 43.05
CA ARG A 13 77.63 8.04 42.96
C ARG A 13 76.17 8.31 43.33
N THR A 14 75.27 8.25 42.35
CA THR A 14 73.81 8.31 42.55
C THR A 14 73.28 6.93 42.92
N LEU A 15 72.42 6.86 43.95
CA LEU A 15 71.75 5.63 44.38
C LEU A 15 70.65 5.21 43.38
N PRO A 16 70.39 3.91 43.16
CA PRO A 16 69.33 3.45 42.27
C PRO A 16 67.94 3.85 42.82
N GLY A 17 67.14 4.48 41.96
CA GLY A 17 65.74 4.81 42.25
C GLY A 17 64.87 3.56 42.39
N THR A 18 63.90 3.65 43.30
CA THR A 18 62.86 2.64 43.53
C THR A 18 62.08 2.34 42.24
N PRO A 19 61.84 1.07 41.87
CA PRO A 19 61.05 0.75 40.69
C PRO A 19 59.61 1.24 40.86
N THR A 20 59.19 2.11 39.94
CA THR A 20 57.80 2.57 39.83
C THR A 20 56.98 1.44 39.22
N GLN A 21 55.98 0.95 39.95
CA GLN A 21 55.05 -0.06 39.45
C GLN A 21 54.10 0.58 38.41
N THR A 22 54.12 0.06 37.19
CA THR A 22 53.19 0.41 36.12
C THR A 22 51.79 -0.09 36.46
N PRO A 23 50.73 0.74 36.39
CA PRO A 23 49.35 0.29 36.59
C PRO A 23 48.94 -0.77 35.55
N PRO A 24 48.07 -1.74 35.91
CA PRO A 24 47.57 -2.72 34.95
C PRO A 24 46.79 -2.03 33.81
N GLY A 25 47.05 -2.43 32.58
CA GLY A 25 46.34 -1.94 31.40
C GLY A 25 44.84 -2.21 31.47
N THR A 26 44.03 -1.21 31.10
CA THR A 26 42.58 -1.31 31.00
C THR A 26 42.19 -2.36 29.95
N PRO A 27 41.28 -3.31 30.25
CA PRO A 27 40.86 -4.32 29.28
C PRO A 27 40.10 -3.67 28.12
N THR A 28 40.49 -4.03 26.89
CA THR A 28 39.79 -3.66 25.65
C THR A 28 38.38 -4.27 25.63
N PRO A 29 37.31 -3.50 25.35
CA PRO A 29 35.96 -4.04 25.32
C PRO A 29 35.80 -5.03 24.16
N THR A 30 35.26 -6.21 24.46
CA THR A 30 34.87 -7.23 23.49
C THR A 30 33.71 -6.72 22.62
N PRO A 31 33.75 -6.88 21.28
CA PRO A 31 32.65 -6.46 20.42
C PRO A 31 31.37 -7.21 20.80
N THR A 32 30.30 -6.46 21.03
CA THR A 32 28.97 -6.99 21.33
C THR A 32 28.40 -7.65 20.06
N PRO A 33 27.84 -8.88 20.13
CA PRO A 33 27.26 -9.52 18.96
C PRO A 33 26.09 -8.70 18.41
N THR A 34 26.15 -8.36 17.12
CA THR A 34 25.05 -7.72 16.40
C THR A 34 23.83 -8.64 16.42
N ALA A 35 22.71 -8.14 16.94
CA ALA A 35 21.47 -8.88 17.00
C ALA A 35 20.98 -9.26 15.59
N THR A 36 20.78 -10.55 15.35
CA THR A 36 20.07 -11.07 14.17
C THR A 36 18.66 -10.47 14.13
N PRO A 37 18.20 -9.89 13.00
CA PRO A 37 16.85 -9.36 12.91
C PRO A 37 15.84 -10.47 13.19
N THR A 38 15.00 -10.25 14.19
CA THR A 38 13.89 -11.15 14.52
C THR A 38 12.92 -11.18 13.35
N PRO A 39 12.43 -12.36 12.89
CA PRO A 39 11.42 -12.43 11.85
C PRO A 39 10.24 -11.53 12.23
N THR A 40 9.91 -10.59 11.35
CA THR A 40 8.77 -9.69 11.54
C THR A 40 7.52 -10.56 11.59
N LYS A 41 6.86 -10.59 12.74
CA LYS A 41 5.57 -11.29 12.91
C LYS A 41 4.63 -10.77 11.82
N THR A 42 4.05 -11.68 11.04
CA THR A 42 2.90 -11.38 10.17
C THR A 42 1.90 -10.58 10.99
N PRO A 43 1.42 -9.41 10.52
CA PRO A 43 0.51 -8.58 11.30
C PRO A 43 -0.72 -9.40 11.67
N THR A 44 -0.86 -9.74 12.96
CA THR A 44 -2.10 -10.29 13.50
C THR A 44 -3.20 -9.27 13.20
N THR A 45 -4.23 -9.73 12.49
CA THR A 45 -5.38 -8.91 12.09
C THR A 45 -6.01 -8.24 13.30
N ALA A 46 -6.07 -6.91 13.28
CA ALA A 46 -6.92 -6.18 14.21
C ALA A 46 -8.38 -6.65 14.00
N PRO A 47 -9.15 -6.91 15.08
CA PRO A 47 -10.57 -7.20 14.96
C PRO A 47 -11.26 -6.09 14.14
N PRO A 48 -12.29 -6.41 13.35
CA PRO A 48 -13.02 -5.37 12.62
C PRO A 48 -13.53 -4.33 13.61
N PRO A 49 -13.45 -3.02 13.28
CA PRO A 49 -14.14 -2.02 14.07
C PRO A 49 -15.61 -2.42 14.19
N SER A 50 -16.18 -2.20 15.38
CA SER A 50 -17.56 -2.59 15.73
C SER A 50 -18.67 -1.88 14.93
N GLY A 51 -18.31 -1.19 13.85
CA GLY A 51 -19.18 -0.37 13.01
C GLY A 51 -19.14 -0.76 11.55
N GLY A 52 -19.80 -1.87 11.20
CA GLY A 52 -20.15 -2.23 9.82
C GLY A 52 -18.99 -2.34 8.82
N TRP A 53 -19.35 -2.34 7.54
CA TRP A 53 -18.41 -2.23 6.43
C TRP A 53 -17.89 -0.78 6.26
N PRO A 54 -16.76 -0.54 5.58
CA PRO A 54 -16.34 0.81 5.25
C PRO A 54 -17.41 1.57 4.45
N GLY A 55 -17.52 2.86 4.71
CA GLY A 55 -18.46 3.77 4.08
C GLY A 55 -18.25 5.22 4.55
N PRO A 56 -19.13 6.16 4.17
CA PRO A 56 -18.87 7.60 4.36
C PRO A 56 -18.63 8.05 5.81
N GLY A 57 -19.09 7.27 6.81
CA GLY A 57 -18.92 7.61 8.22
C GLY A 57 -17.64 7.07 8.87
N ASN A 58 -16.83 6.27 8.18
CA ASN A 58 -15.61 5.67 8.74
C ASN A 58 -14.43 5.60 7.73
N THR A 59 -14.56 6.25 6.57
CA THR A 59 -13.50 6.42 5.56
C THR A 59 -13.40 7.87 5.12
N GLY A 60 -12.31 8.20 4.43
CA GLY A 60 -12.07 9.54 3.94
C GLY A 60 -11.44 10.43 5.00
N VAL A 61 -11.49 11.75 4.78
CA VAL A 61 -10.96 12.73 5.74
C VAL A 61 -11.82 12.73 7.01
N PRO A 62 -11.25 12.56 8.21
CA PRO A 62 -12.03 12.57 9.45
C PRO A 62 -12.77 13.90 9.65
N ASP A 63 -13.99 13.82 10.16
CA ASP A 63 -14.79 15.00 10.47
C ASP A 63 -14.06 15.95 11.42
N GLY A 64 -14.12 17.25 11.12
CA GLY A 64 -13.45 18.28 11.90
C GLY A 64 -11.95 18.44 11.61
N THR A 65 -11.38 17.69 10.67
CA THR A 65 -10.00 17.90 10.23
C THR A 65 -9.83 19.29 9.62
N GLU A 66 -8.86 20.06 10.13
CA GLU A 66 -8.47 21.32 9.50
C GLU A 66 -7.63 21.04 8.25
N LEU A 67 -8.11 21.51 7.10
CA LEU A 67 -7.43 21.30 5.82
C LEU A 67 -6.79 22.59 5.29
N VAL A 68 -5.52 22.48 4.92
CA VAL A 68 -4.76 23.53 4.27
C VAL A 68 -4.91 23.40 2.76
N ARG A 69 -5.44 24.45 2.13
CA ARG A 69 -5.60 24.50 0.67
C ARG A 69 -4.25 24.41 -0.05
N LYS A 70 -4.20 23.56 -1.07
CA LYS A 70 -3.12 23.47 -2.05
C LYS A 70 -3.71 23.42 -3.46
N THR A 71 -2.97 23.87 -4.45
CA THR A 71 -3.44 23.91 -5.85
C THR A 71 -2.31 23.58 -6.80
N GLY A 72 -2.67 22.90 -7.89
CA GLY A 72 -1.74 22.44 -8.93
C GLY A 72 -1.15 21.07 -8.62
N SER A 73 -0.31 20.59 -9.55
CA SER A 73 0.43 19.34 -9.41
C SER A 73 1.56 19.48 -8.41
N ILE A 74 1.57 18.62 -7.40
CA ILE A 74 2.56 18.63 -6.32
C ILE A 74 3.47 17.42 -6.48
N VAL A 75 4.78 17.63 -6.52
CA VAL A 75 5.77 16.56 -6.54
C VAL A 75 6.48 16.47 -5.19
N ILE A 76 6.41 15.30 -4.56
CA ILE A 76 7.08 14.99 -3.29
C ILE A 76 8.36 14.23 -3.58
N LYS A 77 9.50 14.79 -3.14
CA LYS A 77 10.86 14.27 -3.42
C LYS A 77 11.68 13.99 -2.16
N GLU A 78 11.05 14.09 -1.00
CA GLU A 78 11.69 13.91 0.30
C GLU A 78 11.23 12.58 0.89
N ASP A 79 12.17 11.66 1.10
CA ASP A 79 11.89 10.37 1.73
C ASP A 79 11.32 10.57 3.13
N GLY A 80 10.32 9.76 3.50
CA GLY A 80 9.68 9.84 4.79
C GLY A 80 8.80 11.08 4.99
N LYS A 81 8.54 11.88 3.94
CA LYS A 81 7.67 13.05 4.03
C LYS A 81 6.29 12.65 4.55
N VAL A 82 5.77 13.43 5.49
CA VAL A 82 4.39 13.34 5.94
C VAL A 82 3.61 14.54 5.40
N ILE A 83 2.55 14.23 4.64
CA ILE A 83 1.48 15.15 4.27
C ILE A 83 0.31 14.87 5.20
N ASP A 84 -0.15 15.89 5.89
CA ASP A 84 -1.23 15.80 6.88
C ASP A 84 -2.14 17.02 6.74
N GLY A 85 -3.44 16.80 6.55
CA GLY A 85 -4.42 17.88 6.51
C GLY A 85 -4.34 18.77 5.27
N TRP A 86 -4.17 18.22 4.07
CA TRP A 86 -4.20 19.02 2.83
C TRP A 86 -5.55 18.92 2.11
N ASP A 87 -6.01 20.02 1.50
CA ASP A 87 -7.11 20.04 0.52
C ASP A 87 -6.52 20.45 -0.83
N VAL A 88 -6.14 19.46 -1.63
CA VAL A 88 -5.46 19.62 -2.91
C VAL A 88 -6.48 19.72 -4.04
N THR A 89 -6.42 20.80 -4.81
CA THR A 89 -7.06 20.88 -6.13
C THR A 89 -5.98 20.70 -7.20
N GLY A 90 -5.88 19.49 -7.74
CA GLY A 90 -4.75 19.02 -8.55
C GLY A 90 -4.41 17.57 -8.22
N ASP A 91 -3.14 17.20 -8.38
CA ASP A 91 -2.63 15.85 -8.11
C ASP A 91 -1.38 15.85 -7.21
N ILE A 92 -1.07 14.69 -6.63
CA ILE A 92 0.15 14.45 -5.87
C ILE A 92 0.95 13.33 -6.54
N THR A 93 2.14 13.66 -7.02
CA THR A 93 3.13 12.70 -7.51
C THR A 93 4.19 12.46 -6.44
N VAL A 94 4.43 11.21 -6.10
CA VAL A 94 5.42 10.79 -5.09
C VAL A 94 6.63 10.17 -5.79
N GLU A 95 7.75 10.89 -5.72
CA GLU A 95 9.09 10.51 -6.19
C GLU A 95 10.04 10.39 -4.99
N ALA A 96 9.60 9.67 -3.95
CA ALA A 96 10.31 9.47 -2.70
C ALA A 96 9.83 8.20 -2.00
N ASP A 97 10.68 7.59 -1.19
CA ASP A 97 10.36 6.40 -0.40
C ASP A 97 9.64 6.76 0.91
N ASN A 98 8.80 5.86 1.40
CA ASN A 98 8.20 5.91 2.74
C ASN A 98 7.36 7.17 3.04
N VAL A 99 6.84 7.83 2.01
CA VAL A 99 5.94 8.98 2.17
C VAL A 99 4.62 8.55 2.81
N THR A 100 4.08 9.36 3.71
CA THR A 100 2.74 9.20 4.28
C THR A 100 1.86 10.37 3.87
N ILE A 101 0.72 10.09 3.26
CA ILE A 101 -0.34 11.05 2.97
C ILE A 101 -1.51 10.66 3.86
N ARG A 102 -1.91 11.54 4.78
CA ARG A 102 -3.03 11.27 5.68
C ARG A 102 -3.94 12.48 5.88
N ASN A 103 -5.18 12.25 6.29
CA ASN A 103 -6.16 13.30 6.55
C ASN A 103 -6.27 14.28 5.38
N THR A 104 -6.15 13.79 4.15
CA THR A 104 -5.94 14.63 2.96
C THR A 104 -7.07 14.43 1.97
N ARG A 105 -7.56 15.54 1.40
CA ARG A 105 -8.52 15.55 0.30
C ARG A 105 -7.78 15.88 -0.99
N VAL A 106 -7.96 15.06 -2.03
CA VAL A 106 -7.42 15.31 -3.37
C VAL A 106 -8.57 15.38 -4.37
N ARG A 107 -8.74 16.56 -4.94
CA ARG A 107 -9.74 16.85 -5.98
C ARG A 107 -9.04 16.78 -7.34
N GLY A 108 -9.03 15.59 -7.92
CA GLY A 108 -8.45 15.34 -9.24
C GLY A 108 -9.05 16.26 -10.30
N GLN A 109 -8.19 16.79 -11.18
CA GLN A 109 -8.59 17.64 -12.32
C GLN A 109 -8.43 16.87 -13.63
N THR A 110 -8.16 17.55 -14.76
CA THR A 110 -7.89 16.91 -16.06
C THR A 110 -6.49 16.29 -16.04
N ASP A 111 -6.33 15.25 -15.24
CA ASP A 111 -5.07 14.57 -14.99
C ASP A 111 -5.25 13.07 -15.04
N TYR A 112 -4.14 12.35 -15.15
CA TYR A 112 -4.18 10.89 -15.22
C TYR A 112 -4.35 10.24 -13.83
N TRP A 113 -4.04 10.93 -12.74
CA TRP A 113 -4.17 10.40 -11.37
C TRP A 113 -4.57 11.49 -10.36
N GLY A 114 -5.16 11.10 -9.23
CA GLY A 114 -5.20 11.92 -8.03
C GLY A 114 -3.90 11.81 -7.22
N ILE A 115 -3.47 10.58 -6.93
CA ILE A 115 -2.20 10.29 -6.26
C ILE A 115 -1.43 9.24 -7.09
N LEU A 116 -0.12 9.45 -7.23
CA LEU A 116 0.77 8.52 -7.90
C LEU A 116 2.00 8.18 -7.05
N GLN A 117 2.26 6.88 -6.82
CA GLN A 117 3.61 6.40 -6.47
C GLN A 117 4.37 6.10 -7.76
N ARG A 118 5.44 6.85 -8.05
CA ARG A 118 6.23 6.70 -9.29
C ARG A 118 7.08 5.42 -9.25
N GLU A 119 7.39 4.89 -10.42
CA GLU A 119 8.36 3.81 -10.58
C GLU A 119 9.70 4.15 -9.90
N GLY A 120 10.34 3.15 -9.31
CA GLY A 120 11.59 3.31 -8.56
C GLY A 120 11.41 3.51 -7.05
N PHE A 121 10.22 3.93 -6.60
CA PHE A 121 9.93 4.25 -5.20
C PHE A 121 8.99 3.22 -4.54
N SER A 122 8.98 3.20 -3.20
CA SER A 122 8.23 2.25 -2.39
C SER A 122 7.78 2.84 -1.06
N GLY A 123 6.76 2.22 -0.48
CA GLY A 123 6.35 2.47 0.89
C GLY A 123 5.41 3.65 1.07
N LEU A 124 4.78 4.15 0.00
CA LEU A 124 3.71 5.13 0.11
C LEU A 124 2.59 4.58 1.00
N LYS A 125 2.16 5.41 1.95
CA LYS A 125 0.97 5.18 2.77
C LYS A 125 -0.05 6.27 2.45
N VAL A 126 -1.28 5.88 2.14
CA VAL A 126 -2.42 6.78 1.98
C VAL A 126 -3.47 6.36 2.99
N GLU A 127 -3.75 7.22 3.97
CA GLU A 127 -4.58 6.90 5.13
C GLU A 127 -5.64 7.98 5.34
N ASP A 128 -6.87 7.62 5.71
CA ASP A 128 -7.90 8.59 6.15
C ASP A 128 -8.05 9.77 5.16
N SER A 129 -8.14 9.45 3.87
CA SER A 129 -8.04 10.44 2.78
C SER A 129 -9.14 10.24 1.75
N GLU A 130 -9.59 11.35 1.16
CA GLU A 130 -10.67 11.38 0.17
C GLU A 130 -10.09 11.77 -1.20
N ILE A 131 -10.34 10.97 -2.25
CA ILE A 131 -9.81 11.23 -3.60
C ILE A 131 -10.97 11.15 -4.59
N PHE A 132 -11.24 12.25 -5.30
CA PHE A 132 -12.35 12.28 -6.26
C PHE A 132 -12.10 13.21 -7.44
N GLY A 133 -12.74 12.91 -8.56
CA GLY A 133 -12.77 13.76 -9.75
C GLY A 133 -13.97 14.70 -9.73
N ASN A 134 -13.99 15.68 -10.64
CA ASN A 134 -15.10 16.63 -10.75
C ASN A 134 -16.33 16.10 -11.54
N GLY A 135 -16.27 14.86 -12.03
CA GLY A 135 -17.33 14.20 -12.80
C GLY A 135 -17.57 14.74 -14.21
N LYS A 136 -16.79 15.74 -14.64
CA LYS A 136 -16.88 16.37 -15.97
C LYS A 136 -15.64 16.07 -16.81
N GLN A 137 -14.47 16.13 -16.20
CA GLN A 137 -13.18 15.88 -16.81
C GLN A 137 -12.61 14.60 -16.23
N ARG A 138 -11.99 13.80 -17.12
CA ARG A 138 -11.45 12.51 -16.74
C ARG A 138 -10.26 12.67 -15.80
N THR A 139 -10.44 12.21 -14.57
CA THR A 139 -9.36 11.71 -13.71
C THR A 139 -9.31 10.20 -13.90
N GLN A 140 -8.24 9.69 -14.53
CA GLN A 140 -8.18 8.27 -14.92
C GLN A 140 -8.06 7.37 -13.69
N PHE A 141 -7.16 7.67 -12.76
CA PHE A 141 -6.93 6.90 -11.54
C PHE A 141 -7.14 7.73 -10.28
N GLY A 142 -7.72 7.17 -9.23
CA GLY A 142 -7.70 7.79 -7.90
C GLY A 142 -6.30 7.68 -7.33
N ILE A 143 -5.83 6.44 -7.17
CA ILE A 143 -4.47 6.12 -6.78
C ILE A 143 -3.85 5.19 -7.83
N LEU A 144 -2.74 5.62 -8.42
CA LEU A 144 -1.94 4.80 -9.32
C LEU A 144 -0.63 4.41 -8.63
N ASN A 145 -0.29 3.13 -8.66
CA ASN A 145 1.01 2.64 -8.20
C ASN A 145 1.84 2.11 -9.37
N GLN A 146 2.88 2.85 -9.75
CA GLN A 146 3.93 2.40 -10.67
C GLN A 146 5.17 1.87 -9.92
N GLY A 147 5.22 2.09 -8.61
CA GLY A 147 6.33 1.69 -7.76
C GLY A 147 6.19 0.29 -7.19
N LYS A 148 6.68 0.11 -5.96
CA LYS A 148 6.68 -1.19 -5.26
C LYS A 148 5.54 -1.28 -4.25
N LEU A 149 5.85 -1.53 -2.98
CA LEU A 149 4.83 -1.71 -1.94
C LEU A 149 4.11 -0.38 -1.68
N ILE A 150 2.80 -0.46 -1.44
CA ILE A 150 1.94 0.65 -1.07
C ILE A 150 0.98 0.16 0.03
N THR A 151 0.55 1.06 0.92
CA THR A 151 -0.53 0.81 1.87
C THR A 151 -1.61 1.86 1.70
N ILE A 152 -2.84 1.42 1.48
CA ILE A 152 -4.03 2.27 1.32
C ILE A 152 -5.03 1.83 2.38
N ARG A 153 -5.43 2.75 3.26
CA ARG A 153 -6.24 2.43 4.44
C ARG A 153 -7.29 3.50 4.72
N ARG A 154 -8.55 3.10 4.92
CA ARG A 154 -9.66 4.02 5.24
C ARG A 154 -9.77 5.19 4.26
N VAL A 155 -9.47 4.96 2.99
CA VAL A 155 -9.68 5.97 1.96
C VAL A 155 -11.11 5.93 1.44
N ASP A 156 -11.59 7.09 1.01
CA ASP A 156 -12.84 7.25 0.26
C ASP A 156 -12.47 7.69 -1.17
N ILE A 157 -12.82 6.88 -2.18
CA ILE A 157 -12.52 7.16 -3.58
C ILE A 157 -13.79 7.07 -4.40
N HIS A 158 -14.15 8.16 -5.07
CA HIS A 158 -15.37 8.24 -5.87
C HIS A 158 -15.31 9.24 -7.02
N THR A 159 -16.30 9.20 -7.94
CA THR A 159 -16.39 10.12 -9.08
C THR A 159 -15.12 10.10 -9.97
N ILE A 160 -14.50 8.93 -10.11
CA ILE A 160 -13.25 8.69 -10.86
C ILE A 160 -13.45 7.52 -11.83
N SER A 161 -12.66 7.47 -12.91
CA SER A 161 -12.72 6.35 -13.86
C SER A 161 -12.24 5.04 -13.25
N ASN A 162 -11.01 4.97 -12.73
CA ASN A 162 -10.48 3.79 -12.04
C ASN A 162 -10.06 4.16 -10.62
N GLY A 163 -10.47 3.40 -9.61
CA GLY A 163 -10.22 3.79 -8.21
C GLY A 163 -8.76 3.65 -7.84
N ILE A 164 -8.28 2.41 -7.75
CA ILE A 164 -6.91 2.07 -7.35
C ILE A 164 -6.31 1.09 -8.36
N LEU A 165 -5.11 1.37 -8.87
CA LEU A 165 -4.32 0.39 -9.62
C LEU A 165 -3.02 0.09 -8.87
N THR A 166 -2.85 -1.18 -8.48
CA THR A 166 -1.59 -1.70 -7.91
C THR A 166 -1.52 -3.22 -8.06
N ASP A 167 -0.32 -3.75 -8.27
CA ASP A 167 -0.09 -5.20 -8.36
C ASP A 167 0.42 -5.83 -7.05
N GLN A 168 0.64 -5.02 -6.01
CA GLN A 168 1.18 -5.46 -4.72
C GLN A 168 0.89 -4.43 -3.62
N GLY A 169 1.03 -4.86 -2.37
CA GLY A 169 0.78 -4.03 -1.18
C GLY A 169 -0.55 -4.35 -0.50
N LEU A 170 -1.07 -3.39 0.24
CA LEU A 170 -2.25 -3.55 1.08
C LEU A 170 -3.29 -2.48 0.76
N ILE A 171 -4.52 -2.90 0.48
CA ILE A 171 -5.71 -2.06 0.39
C ILE A 171 -6.70 -2.57 1.44
N GLU A 172 -6.96 -1.78 2.47
CA GLU A 172 -7.86 -2.22 3.54
C GLU A 172 -8.78 -1.16 4.11
N ASP A 173 -9.89 -1.64 4.68
CA ASP A 173 -10.87 -0.82 5.40
C ASP A 173 -11.31 0.43 4.61
N SER A 174 -11.31 0.38 3.27
CA SER A 174 -11.53 1.53 2.38
C SER A 174 -12.87 1.43 1.64
N TYR A 175 -13.39 2.57 1.21
CA TYR A 175 -14.63 2.71 0.44
C TYR A 175 -14.31 3.24 -0.96
N VAL A 176 -14.53 2.41 -1.98
CA VAL A 176 -14.24 2.78 -3.38
C VAL A 176 -15.51 2.58 -4.18
N HIS A 177 -16.12 3.67 -4.63
CA HIS A 177 -17.51 3.66 -5.10
C HIS A 177 -17.81 4.72 -6.15
N ASP A 178 -19.04 4.69 -6.68
CA ASP A 178 -19.57 5.69 -7.62
C ASP A 178 -18.58 6.08 -8.73
N PRO A 179 -18.15 5.10 -9.56
CA PRO A 179 -17.32 5.37 -10.73
C PRO A 179 -17.91 6.45 -11.62
N LYS A 180 -17.04 7.14 -12.34
CA LYS A 180 -17.42 7.96 -13.47
C LYS A 180 -16.91 7.38 -14.78
N TYR A 181 -17.84 6.95 -15.62
CA TYR A 181 -17.54 6.57 -16.99
C TYR A 181 -17.18 7.79 -17.86
N TYR A 182 -16.12 7.65 -18.63
CA TYR A 182 -15.80 8.51 -19.77
C TYR A 182 -15.71 7.66 -21.03
N SER A 183 -16.08 8.24 -22.18
CA SER A 183 -16.20 7.51 -23.45
C SER A 183 -14.91 6.74 -23.77
N GLY A 184 -15.03 5.42 -23.94
CA GLY A 184 -13.93 4.51 -24.25
C GLY A 184 -13.19 3.93 -23.04
N ASP A 185 -13.54 4.33 -21.81
CA ASP A 185 -12.89 3.79 -20.62
C ASP A 185 -13.30 2.34 -20.34
N HIS A 186 -12.37 1.61 -19.74
CA HIS A 186 -12.64 0.47 -18.87
C HIS A 186 -12.49 0.97 -17.42
N THR A 187 -13.51 0.75 -16.59
CA THR A 187 -13.67 1.40 -15.28
C THR A 187 -13.72 0.37 -14.17
N ASP A 188 -12.59 0.16 -13.51
CA ASP A 188 -12.46 -0.74 -12.37
C ASP A 188 -12.17 0.03 -11.08
N MET A 189 -12.87 -0.33 -10.00
CA MET A 189 -12.67 0.34 -8.71
C MET A 189 -11.37 -0.06 -8.04
N ILE A 190 -11.00 -1.34 -8.08
CA ILE A 190 -9.65 -1.79 -7.73
C ILE A 190 -9.15 -2.71 -8.83
N MET A 191 -7.92 -2.47 -9.29
CA MET A 191 -7.34 -3.17 -10.42
C MET A 191 -5.91 -3.64 -10.12
N SER A 192 -5.61 -4.87 -10.53
CA SER A 192 -4.26 -5.40 -10.74
C SER A 192 -4.20 -5.93 -12.16
N THR A 193 -3.14 -5.60 -12.89
CA THR A 193 -3.01 -5.90 -14.34
C THR A 193 -1.76 -6.71 -14.67
N GLY A 194 -0.89 -6.87 -13.67
CA GLY A 194 0.41 -7.51 -13.82
C GLY A 194 0.65 -8.54 -12.74
N THR A 195 1.93 -8.73 -12.49
CA THR A 195 2.43 -9.76 -11.61
C THR A 195 3.09 -9.12 -10.41
N ALA A 196 2.64 -9.47 -9.20
CA ALA A 196 3.30 -9.06 -7.97
C ALA A 196 4.80 -9.40 -8.02
N ALA A 197 5.64 -8.48 -7.54
CA ALA A 197 7.08 -8.70 -7.49
C ALA A 197 7.42 -9.97 -6.69
N ALA A 198 8.60 -10.54 -6.94
CA ALA A 198 9.03 -11.72 -6.20
C ALA A 198 9.08 -11.42 -4.69
N GLY A 199 8.46 -12.28 -3.88
CA GLY A 199 8.39 -12.11 -2.42
C GLY A 199 7.35 -11.11 -1.93
N THR A 200 6.52 -10.55 -2.81
CA THR A 200 5.39 -9.67 -2.44
C THR A 200 4.05 -10.30 -2.79
N GLU A 201 2.98 -9.69 -2.27
CA GLU A 201 1.59 -10.04 -2.54
C GLU A 201 0.74 -8.77 -2.60
N LEU A 202 -0.46 -8.89 -3.18
CA LEU A 202 -1.51 -7.89 -3.09
C LEU A 202 -2.59 -8.39 -2.13
N ILE A 203 -2.86 -7.65 -1.06
CA ILE A 203 -3.95 -7.92 -0.13
C ILE A 203 -5.02 -6.84 -0.29
N ILE A 204 -6.24 -7.25 -0.61
CA ILE A 204 -7.44 -6.42 -0.70
C ILE A 204 -8.42 -6.96 0.34
N ARG A 205 -8.55 -6.29 1.49
CA ARG A 205 -9.34 -6.81 2.60
C ARG A 205 -10.25 -5.79 3.28
N ARG A 206 -11.42 -6.24 3.75
CA ARG A 206 -12.35 -5.41 4.52
C ARG A 206 -12.74 -4.11 3.83
N ASN A 207 -12.73 -4.05 2.50
CA ASN A 207 -13.19 -2.88 1.75
C ASN A 207 -14.66 -3.00 1.39
N THR A 208 -15.29 -1.85 1.14
CA THR A 208 -16.54 -1.77 0.37
C THR A 208 -16.20 -1.25 -1.02
N VAL A 209 -16.47 -2.06 -2.05
CA VAL A 209 -16.09 -1.76 -3.43
C VAL A 209 -17.31 -1.87 -4.33
N ILE A 210 -17.73 -0.74 -4.90
CA ILE A 210 -19.00 -0.63 -5.64
C ILE A 210 -18.75 -0.02 -7.01
N ASN A 211 -18.98 -0.80 -8.07
CA ASN A 211 -18.95 -0.29 -9.44
C ASN A 211 -20.39 -0.16 -9.96
N THR A 212 -20.94 1.04 -10.03
CA THR A 212 -22.33 1.26 -10.46
C THR A 212 -22.56 1.10 -11.98
N LEU A 213 -21.51 0.83 -12.76
CA LEU A 213 -21.61 0.58 -14.20
C LEU A 213 -21.93 -0.88 -14.52
N ASP A 214 -22.24 -1.16 -15.78
CA ASP A 214 -22.55 -2.48 -16.34
C ASP A 214 -21.35 -3.15 -17.05
N GLN A 215 -20.20 -2.50 -17.04
CA GLN A 215 -18.93 -2.98 -17.61
C GLN A 215 -17.92 -3.28 -16.50
N THR A 216 -16.90 -4.08 -16.83
CA THR A 216 -15.72 -4.33 -15.98
C THR A 216 -16.10 -4.67 -14.53
N GLY A 217 -15.31 -4.34 -13.50
CA GLY A 217 -15.56 -4.86 -12.15
C GLY A 217 -15.39 -3.92 -10.97
N ALA A 218 -15.89 -4.37 -9.82
CA ALA A 218 -15.56 -3.73 -8.55
C ALA A 218 -14.09 -4.04 -8.22
N ILE A 219 -13.69 -5.30 -8.31
CA ILE A 219 -12.28 -5.71 -8.28
C ILE A 219 -11.96 -6.45 -9.59
N ALA A 220 -10.90 -6.02 -10.25
CA ALA A 220 -10.39 -6.67 -11.45
C ALA A 220 -8.95 -7.14 -11.28
N LEU A 221 -8.77 -8.46 -11.39
CA LEU A 221 -7.46 -9.09 -11.50
C LEU A 221 -7.26 -9.54 -12.95
N PHE A 222 -6.49 -8.78 -13.70
CA PHE A 222 -6.23 -9.01 -15.12
C PHE A 222 -4.82 -9.52 -15.38
N GLN A 223 -4.67 -10.15 -16.55
CA GLN A 223 -3.40 -10.64 -17.06
C GLN A 223 -2.91 -9.82 -18.27
N ASP A 224 -3.04 -8.50 -18.20
CA ASP A 224 -2.66 -7.63 -19.33
C ASP A 224 -1.14 -7.63 -19.53
N PHE A 225 -0.41 -7.46 -18.42
CA PHE A 225 1.04 -7.28 -18.40
C PHE A 225 1.78 -8.43 -17.71
N GLY A 226 1.08 -9.45 -17.22
CA GLY A 226 1.71 -10.64 -16.64
C GLY A 226 0.70 -11.65 -16.12
N VAL A 227 1.19 -12.77 -15.60
CA VAL A 227 0.33 -13.76 -14.94
C VAL A 227 -0.07 -13.23 -13.57
N THR A 228 -1.37 -13.21 -13.27
CA THR A 228 -1.88 -12.83 -11.96
C THR A 228 -1.50 -13.91 -10.93
N ARG A 229 -0.79 -13.52 -9.88
CA ARG A 229 -0.43 -14.42 -8.77
C ARG A 229 -0.25 -13.67 -7.45
N ASN A 230 -0.38 -14.41 -6.35
CA ASN A 230 -0.19 -13.91 -4.98
C ASN A 230 -1.14 -12.74 -4.65
N VAL A 231 -2.44 -12.96 -4.79
CA VAL A 231 -3.47 -11.97 -4.46
C VAL A 231 -4.43 -12.56 -3.44
N THR A 232 -4.70 -11.82 -2.37
CA THR A 232 -5.71 -12.16 -1.37
C THR A 232 -6.83 -11.13 -1.41
N VAL A 233 -8.02 -11.55 -1.85
CA VAL A 233 -9.27 -10.79 -1.80
C VAL A 233 -10.09 -11.35 -0.64
N GLN A 234 -10.04 -10.70 0.52
CA GLN A 234 -10.59 -11.25 1.74
C GLN A 234 -11.59 -10.35 2.44
N GLY A 235 -12.78 -10.88 2.68
CA GLY A 235 -13.78 -10.22 3.50
C GLY A 235 -14.01 -8.81 3.02
N ASN A 236 -14.34 -8.62 1.74
CA ASN A 236 -14.81 -7.36 1.17
C ASN A 236 -16.32 -7.42 0.93
N LEU A 237 -16.99 -6.26 0.91
CA LEU A 237 -18.33 -6.10 0.35
C LEU A 237 -18.20 -5.64 -1.09
N LEU A 238 -18.62 -6.48 -2.05
CA LEU A 238 -18.49 -6.23 -3.48
C LEU A 238 -19.86 -6.08 -4.13
N ALA A 239 -20.01 -5.07 -4.97
CA ALA A 239 -21.24 -4.87 -5.72
C ALA A 239 -20.96 -4.26 -7.09
N GLY A 240 -21.76 -4.66 -8.06
CA GLY A 240 -21.82 -4.00 -9.35
C GLY A 240 -20.76 -4.47 -10.35
N GLY A 241 -20.52 -3.64 -11.37
CA GLY A 241 -19.72 -3.95 -12.56
C GLY A 241 -20.42 -4.88 -13.54
N GLY A 242 -19.78 -5.16 -14.66
CA GLY A 242 -20.06 -6.32 -15.50
C GLY A 242 -20.00 -7.62 -14.67
N TRP A 243 -18.93 -7.76 -13.90
CA TRP A 243 -18.78 -8.76 -12.85
C TRP A 243 -18.23 -8.09 -11.59
N SER A 244 -18.72 -8.42 -10.41
CA SER A 244 -18.17 -7.80 -9.18
C SER A 244 -16.69 -8.16 -8.97
N LEU A 245 -16.28 -9.36 -9.40
CA LEU A 245 -14.90 -9.80 -9.35
C LEU A 245 -14.46 -10.46 -10.67
N TYR A 246 -13.37 -9.98 -11.26
CA TYR A 246 -12.56 -10.74 -12.22
C TYR A 246 -11.43 -11.41 -11.44
N ALA A 247 -11.38 -12.74 -11.44
CA ALA A 247 -10.64 -13.49 -10.44
C ALA A 247 -9.27 -14.02 -10.90
N GLY A 248 -8.68 -13.42 -11.94
CA GLY A 248 -7.26 -13.59 -12.27
C GLY A 248 -6.93 -14.58 -13.40
N ALA A 249 -7.89 -15.36 -13.89
CA ALA A 249 -7.68 -16.20 -15.07
C ALA A 249 -7.51 -15.34 -16.33
N GLY A 250 -6.66 -15.79 -17.25
CA GLY A 250 -6.35 -15.02 -18.45
C GLY A 250 -5.48 -15.79 -19.44
N ARG A 251 -5.03 -15.08 -20.49
CA ARG A 251 -4.32 -15.69 -21.63
C ARG A 251 -2.80 -15.81 -21.43
N LYS A 252 -2.23 -15.22 -20.37
CA LYS A 252 -0.77 -15.25 -20.14
C LYS A 252 -0.33 -16.53 -19.43
N GLY A 253 -1.22 -17.18 -18.69
CA GLY A 253 -0.95 -18.45 -18.02
C GLY A 253 -1.92 -18.74 -16.88
N LEU A 254 -1.71 -19.88 -16.23
CA LEU A 254 -2.48 -20.26 -15.03
C LEU A 254 -2.23 -19.26 -13.92
N SER A 255 -3.30 -18.76 -13.32
CA SER A 255 -3.19 -17.94 -12.12
C SER A 255 -2.79 -18.81 -10.93
N SER A 256 -2.14 -18.24 -9.92
CA SER A 256 -1.70 -19.02 -8.76
C SER A 256 -1.71 -18.22 -7.47
N ASN A 257 -1.95 -18.90 -6.35
CA ASN A 257 -2.09 -18.29 -5.03
C ASN A 257 -3.10 -17.12 -5.00
N ILE A 258 -4.18 -17.22 -5.78
CA ILE A 258 -5.32 -16.29 -5.71
C ILE A 258 -6.30 -16.79 -4.64
N LYS A 259 -6.48 -16.01 -3.58
CA LYS A 259 -7.32 -16.38 -2.44
C LYS A 259 -8.52 -15.45 -2.38
N VAL A 260 -9.70 -15.96 -2.68
CA VAL A 260 -10.98 -15.24 -2.58
C VAL A 260 -11.77 -15.82 -1.41
N ILE A 261 -11.70 -15.14 -0.27
CA ILE A 261 -12.10 -15.69 1.02
C ILE A 261 -13.09 -14.77 1.75
N ASP A 262 -14.19 -15.32 2.23
CA ASP A 262 -15.16 -14.67 3.13
C ASP A 262 -15.73 -13.34 2.61
N ASN A 263 -15.74 -13.10 1.30
CA ASN A 263 -16.32 -11.88 0.72
C ASN A 263 -17.86 -11.95 0.69
N VAL A 264 -18.48 -10.79 0.78
CA VAL A 264 -19.93 -10.61 0.66
C VAL A 264 -20.24 -9.94 -0.66
N PHE A 265 -21.08 -10.55 -1.48
CA PHE A 265 -21.53 -10.00 -2.76
C PHE A 265 -22.94 -9.42 -2.59
N SER A 266 -23.15 -8.18 -3.03
CA SER A 266 -24.45 -7.51 -2.94
C SER A 266 -25.14 -7.45 -4.29
N ARG A 267 -26.46 -7.67 -4.28
CA ARG A 267 -27.35 -7.52 -5.45
C ARG A 267 -28.04 -6.16 -5.52
N LYS A 268 -27.62 -5.21 -4.68
CA LYS A 268 -28.23 -3.87 -4.61
C LYS A 268 -27.99 -3.03 -5.86
N VAL A 269 -26.84 -3.21 -6.52
CA VAL A 269 -26.53 -2.53 -7.80
C VAL A 269 -27.13 -3.29 -8.98
N TRP A 270 -26.80 -4.58 -9.10
CA TRP A 270 -27.31 -5.45 -10.16
C TRP A 270 -27.91 -6.73 -9.57
N PRO A 271 -29.03 -7.26 -10.12
CA PRO A 271 -29.69 -8.45 -9.56
C PRO A 271 -28.82 -9.71 -9.46
N LYS A 272 -27.73 -9.80 -10.25
CA LYS A 272 -26.81 -10.95 -10.24
C LYS A 272 -25.50 -10.67 -9.50
N GLY A 273 -25.39 -9.58 -8.74
CA GLY A 273 -24.14 -9.15 -8.08
C GLY A 273 -23.36 -8.19 -8.97
N GLY A 274 -23.10 -8.58 -10.21
CA GLY A 274 -22.78 -7.70 -11.34
C GLY A 274 -23.86 -7.79 -12.43
N TYR A 275 -23.68 -7.08 -13.53
CA TYR A 275 -24.60 -7.10 -14.68
C TYR A 275 -24.70 -8.51 -15.30
N ALA A 276 -23.55 -9.16 -15.48
CA ALA A 276 -23.46 -10.53 -15.99
C ALA A 276 -23.49 -11.58 -14.87
N GLY A 277 -22.89 -11.27 -13.71
CA GLY A 277 -22.89 -12.13 -12.51
C GLY A 277 -21.90 -11.64 -11.46
N PRO A 278 -21.68 -12.39 -10.37
CA PRO A 278 -20.83 -11.93 -9.27
C PRO A 278 -19.33 -12.08 -9.58
N VAL A 279 -18.95 -13.09 -10.38
CA VAL A 279 -17.56 -13.52 -10.57
C VAL A 279 -17.38 -14.06 -11.98
N SER A 280 -16.23 -13.77 -12.59
CA SER A 280 -15.76 -14.41 -13.82
C SER A 280 -14.24 -14.60 -13.76
N TYR A 281 -13.68 -15.39 -14.68
CA TYR A 281 -12.24 -15.60 -14.80
C TYR A 281 -11.63 -16.18 -13.52
N TRP A 282 -12.32 -17.15 -12.92
CA TRP A 282 -11.71 -17.99 -11.89
C TRP A 282 -10.89 -19.10 -12.56
N ASP A 283 -9.80 -19.49 -11.92
CA ASP A 283 -8.98 -20.62 -12.38
C ASP A 283 -9.00 -21.70 -11.29
N SER A 284 -9.94 -22.63 -11.41
CA SER A 284 -10.07 -23.75 -10.48
C SER A 284 -8.86 -24.70 -10.46
N ASN A 285 -8.02 -24.67 -11.49
CA ASN A 285 -6.81 -25.48 -11.61
C ASN A 285 -5.53 -24.73 -11.20
N GLY A 286 -5.64 -23.44 -10.88
CA GLY A 286 -4.52 -22.60 -10.48
C GLY A 286 -3.90 -23.08 -9.16
N PRO A 287 -2.59 -23.37 -9.10
CA PRO A 287 -1.97 -23.91 -7.89
C PRO A 287 -2.06 -22.90 -6.74
N GLY A 288 -2.55 -23.37 -5.59
CA GLY A 288 -2.72 -22.53 -4.40
C GLY A 288 -3.90 -21.56 -4.47
N ASN A 289 -4.72 -21.59 -5.52
CA ASN A 289 -5.96 -20.83 -5.58
C ASN A 289 -6.96 -21.37 -4.55
N VAL A 290 -7.66 -20.46 -3.87
CA VAL A 290 -8.63 -20.79 -2.81
C VAL A 290 -9.89 -19.97 -3.00
N TRP A 291 -11.03 -20.65 -3.11
CA TRP A 291 -12.36 -20.05 -3.04
C TRP A 291 -13.07 -20.56 -1.79
N LYS A 292 -13.37 -19.70 -0.82
CA LYS A 292 -13.96 -20.14 0.46
C LYS A 292 -14.83 -19.08 1.10
N GLY A 293 -15.97 -19.48 1.66
CA GLY A 293 -16.78 -18.64 2.56
C GLY A 293 -17.42 -17.41 1.92
N ASN A 294 -17.39 -17.29 0.59
CA ASN A 294 -18.00 -16.18 -0.13
C ASN A 294 -19.54 -16.32 -0.11
N THR A 295 -20.26 -15.26 0.25
CA THR A 295 -21.71 -15.28 0.50
C THR A 295 -22.42 -14.12 -0.16
N TRP A 296 -23.75 -14.22 -0.30
CA TRP A 296 -24.59 -13.09 -0.67
C TRP A 296 -24.96 -12.24 0.54
N GLU A 297 -25.09 -10.92 0.35
CA GLU A 297 -25.49 -9.95 1.41
C GLU A 297 -26.82 -10.31 2.09
N SER A 298 -27.76 -10.91 1.36
CA SER A 298 -29.05 -11.37 1.92
C SER A 298 -28.93 -12.56 2.89
N GLY A 299 -27.73 -13.13 3.05
CA GLY A 299 -27.47 -14.35 3.81
C GLY A 299 -27.87 -15.63 3.06
N GLY A 300 -27.52 -16.77 3.66
CA GLY A 300 -28.05 -18.11 3.35
C GLY A 300 -27.40 -18.85 2.17
N ALA A 301 -27.07 -18.19 1.07
CA ALA A 301 -26.49 -18.85 -0.10
C ALA A 301 -25.01 -18.48 -0.29
N SER A 302 -24.18 -19.49 -0.56
CA SER A 302 -22.81 -19.30 -0.99
C SER A 302 -22.77 -18.74 -2.41
N VAL A 303 -21.79 -17.88 -2.69
CA VAL A 303 -21.41 -17.51 -4.04
C VAL A 303 -20.44 -18.57 -4.55
N LEU A 304 -20.78 -19.21 -5.66
CA LEU A 304 -19.91 -20.18 -6.32
C LEU A 304 -18.93 -19.45 -7.24
N ALA A 305 -17.70 -19.95 -7.31
CA ALA A 305 -16.79 -19.55 -8.36
C ALA A 305 -17.36 -19.98 -9.72
N ALA A 306 -17.05 -19.21 -10.76
CA ALA A 306 -17.33 -19.57 -12.14
C ALA A 306 -16.03 -19.45 -12.94
N ASP A 307 -15.62 -20.56 -13.56
CA ASP A 307 -14.48 -20.63 -14.46
C ASP A 307 -14.71 -19.78 -15.72
#